data_AF-A0AB36XPT4-F1
#
_entry.id   AF-A0AB36XPT4-F1
#
_cell.length_a   1.000
_cell.length_b   1.000
_cell.length_c   1.000
_cell.angle_alpha   90.00
_cell.angle_beta   90.00
_cell.angle_gamma   90.00
#
_symmetry.space_group_name_H-M   'P 1'
#
loop_
_entity.id
_entity.type
_entity.pdbx_description
1 polymer ?
#
loop_
_entity_poly.entity_id
_entity_poly.type
_entity_poly.pdbx_seq_one_letter_code
_entity_poly.pdbx_strand_id
1 'polypeptide(L)' 'MSDKNQLFQKALELIIDGVALSTETESRAQVGAYLMGLVVADNQGKLDNDKVEAIQMVIQMADDADSPEFKL' A
#
# COMPACT_ATOMS: atom_id res chain seq x y z
N MET A 1 -21.96 5.97 -1.55
CA MET A 1 -20.80 5.19 -1.04
C MET A 1 -20.83 5.30 0.47
N SER A 2 -20.74 4.21 1.23
CA SER A 2 -20.68 4.32 2.70
C SER A 2 -19.30 4.77 3.15
N ASP A 3 -19.21 5.47 4.29
CA ASP A 3 -17.96 5.99 4.84
C ASP A 3 -16.88 4.91 5.00
N LYS A 4 -17.29 3.66 5.27
CA LYS A 4 -16.38 2.51 5.42
C LYS A 4 -15.73 2.09 4.10
N ASN A 5 -16.35 2.32 2.95
CA ASN A 5 -15.72 2.05 1.65
C ASN A 5 -14.69 3.11 1.29
N GLN A 6 -14.96 4.38 1.63
CA GLN A 6 -13.99 5.44 1.45
C GLN A 6 -12.77 5.27 2.37
N LEU A 7 -12.98 4.86 3.62
CA LEU A 7 -11.89 4.61 4.56
C LEU A 7 -10.97 3.48 4.08
N PHE A 8 -11.54 2.38 3.59
CA PHE A 8 -10.78 1.26 3.02
C PHE A 8 -9.89 1.71 1.86
N GLN A 9 -10.45 2.45 0.91
CA GLN A 9 -9.68 2.94 -0.24
C GLN A 9 -8.57 3.91 0.19
N LYS A 10 -8.88 4.88 1.05
CA LYS A 10 -7.89 5.84 1.56
C LYS A 10 -6.76 5.18 2.35
N ALA A 11 -7.05 4.08 3.06
CA ALA A 11 -6.03 3.33 3.77
C ALA A 11 -5.04 2.67 2.80
N LEU A 12 -5.53 2.09 1.70
CA LEU A 12 -4.67 1.50 0.67
C LEU A 12 -3.82 2.58 -0.03
N GLU A 13 -4.43 3.71 -0.38
CA GLU A 13 -3.72 4.87 -0.97
C GLU A 13 -2.61 5.36 -0.04
N LEU A 14 -2.91 5.54 1.25
CA LEU A 14 -1.93 6.00 2.24
C LEU A 14 -0.75 5.03 2.41
N ILE A 15 -1.00 3.72 2.34
CA ILE A 15 0.06 2.70 2.40
C ILE A 15 0.98 2.81 1.19
N ILE A 16 0.41 2.96 -0.01
CA ILE A 16 1.19 3.08 -1.25
C ILE A 16 2.04 4.37 -1.24
N ASP A 17 1.44 5.50 -0.86
CA ASP A 17 2.14 6.78 -0.73
C ASP A 17 3.28 6.69 0.31
N GLY A 18 3.00 6.04 1.45
CA GLY A 18 4.00 5.83 2.50
C GLY A 18 5.18 4.99 2.03
N VAL A 19 4.94 3.94 1.24
CA VAL A 19 6.01 3.12 0.65
C VAL A 19 6.85 3.93 -0.33
N ALA A 20 6.20 4.70 -1.22
CA ALA A 20 6.92 5.51 -2.23
C ALA A 20 7.76 6.64 -1.63
N LEU A 21 7.26 7.28 -0.57
CA LEU A 21 7.85 8.51 -0.01
C LEU A 21 8.70 8.29 1.24
N SER A 22 8.68 7.08 1.82
CA SER A 22 9.46 6.79 3.03
C SER A 22 10.96 6.86 2.76
N THR A 23 11.69 7.54 3.64
CA THR A 23 13.16 7.60 3.67
C THR A 23 13.79 6.38 4.36
N GLU A 24 12.99 5.61 5.10
CA GLU A 24 13.41 4.32 5.67
C GLU A 24 13.43 3.28 4.54
N THR A 25 14.56 3.14 3.85
CA THR A 25 14.68 2.35 2.60
C THR A 25 14.63 0.83 2.83
N GLU A 26 14.89 0.36 4.04
CA GLU A 26 14.88 -1.07 4.33
C GLU A 26 13.44 -1.60 4.47
N SER A 27 13.12 -2.64 3.70
CA SER A 27 11.91 -3.45 3.84
C SER A 27 10.58 -2.70 3.62
N ARG A 28 10.55 -1.55 2.94
CA ARG A 28 9.31 -0.77 2.72
C ARG A 28 8.23 -1.59 2.02
N ALA A 29 8.57 -2.31 0.95
CA ALA A 29 7.61 -3.19 0.28
C ALA A 29 7.03 -4.25 1.23
N GLN A 30 7.86 -4.85 2.08
CA GLN A 30 7.43 -5.87 3.04
C GLN A 30 6.51 -5.30 4.12
N VAL A 31 6.85 -4.14 4.68
CA VAL A 31 6.02 -3.43 5.67
C VAL A 31 4.71 -2.96 5.03
N GLY A 32 4.76 -2.41 3.82
CA GLY A 32 3.58 -2.00 3.06
C GLY A 32 2.64 -3.16 2.79
N ALA A 33 3.17 -4.30 2.34
CA ALA A 33 2.38 -5.51 2.10
C ALA A 33 1.75 -6.05 3.40
N TYR A 34 2.47 -6.01 4.52
CA TYR A 34 1.93 -6.38 5.83
C TYR A 34 0.75 -5.49 6.24
N LEU A 35 0.90 -4.17 6.15
CA LEU A 35 -0.16 -3.21 6.49
C LEU A 35 -1.38 -3.35 5.58
N MET A 36 -1.16 -3.56 4.28
CA MET A 36 -2.23 -3.82 3.33
C MET A 36 -3.01 -5.10 3.70
N GLY A 37 -2.30 -6.17 4.08
CA GLY A 37 -2.92 -7.40 4.55
C GLY A 37 -3.87 -7.19 5.73
N LEU A 38 -3.50 -6.33 6.68
CA LEU A 38 -4.36 -5.96 7.82
C LEU A 38 -5.62 -5.21 7.36
N VAL A 39 -5.48 -4.26 6.44
CA VAL A 39 -6.60 -3.47 5.90
C VAL A 39 -7.58 -4.36 5.11
N VAL A 40 -7.06 -5.29 4.31
CA VAL A 40 -7.87 -6.27 3.57
C VAL A 40 -8.58 -7.22 4.53
N ALA A 41 -7.89 -7.71 5.56
CA ALA A 41 -8.47 -8.59 6.58
C ALA A 41 -9.60 -7.91 7.39
N ASP A 42 -9.50 -6.61 7.66
CA ASP A 42 -10.57 -5.81 8.31
C ASP A 42 -11.80 -5.58 7.39
N ASN A 43 -11.61 -5.76 6.09
CA ASN A 43 -12.60 -5.48 5.05
C ASN A 43 -12.94 -6.73 4.21
N GLN A 44 -13.03 -7.90 4.88
CA GLN A 44 -13.27 -9.19 4.25
C GLN A 44 -14.37 -9.16 3.18
N GLY A 45 -14.10 -9.80 2.04
CA GLY A 45 -15.05 -9.91 0.92
C GLY A 45 -15.11 -8.70 -0.01
N LYS A 46 -14.35 -7.63 0.25
CA LYS A 46 -14.27 -6.49 -0.69
C LYS A 46 -13.33 -6.73 -1.86
N LEU A 47 -12.28 -7.52 -1.68
CA LEU A 47 -11.31 -7.88 -2.71
C LEU A 47 -11.24 -9.40 -2.86
N ASP A 48 -11.09 -9.84 -4.10
CA ASP A 48 -10.68 -11.19 -4.46
C ASP A 48 -9.14 -11.29 -4.43
N ASN A 49 -8.62 -12.52 -4.51
CA ASN A 49 -7.18 -12.77 -4.44
C ASN A 49 -6.41 -12.04 -5.56
N ASP A 50 -6.97 -12.00 -6.77
CA ASP A 50 -6.35 -11.35 -7.93
C ASP A 50 -6.15 -9.84 -7.69
N LYS A 51 -7.15 -9.16 -7.09
CA LYS A 51 -7.02 -7.75 -6.71
C LYS A 51 -6.03 -7.53 -5.56
N VAL A 52 -5.96 -8.45 -4.60
CA VAL A 52 -4.97 -8.39 -3.52
C VAL A 52 -3.56 -8.49 -4.10
N GLU A 53 -3.32 -9.43 -5.00
CA GLU A 53 -2.05 -9.61 -5.69
C GLU A 53 -1.69 -8.37 -6.55
N ALA A 54 -2.66 -7.79 -7.25
CA ALA A 54 -2.47 -6.55 -7.99
C ALA A 54 -2.00 -5.39 -7.09
N ILE A 55 -2.57 -5.24 -5.89
CA ILE A 55 -2.14 -4.21 -4.93
C ILE A 55 -0.74 -4.50 -4.38
N GLN A 56 -0.39 -5.78 -4.16
CA GLN A 56 0.98 -6.16 -3.77
C GLN A 56 2.00 -5.75 -4.83
N MET A 57 1.68 -5.95 -6.12
CA MET A 57 2.54 -5.47 -7.21
C MET A 57 2.67 -3.94 -7.22
N VAL A 58 1.59 -3.20 -6.92
CA VAL A 58 1.65 -1.74 -6.80
C VAL A 58 2.55 -1.29 -5.65
N ILE A 59 2.49 -1.98 -4.51
CA ILE A 59 3.39 -1.73 -3.38
C ILE A 59 4.84 -2.00 -3.76
N GLN A 60 5.12 -3.07 -4.52
CA GLN A 60 6.47 -3.33 -5.01
C GLN A 60 6.94 -2.23 -5.96
N MET A 61 6.09 -1.80 -6.90
CA MET A 61 6.41 -0.70 -7.81
C MET A 61 6.63 0.64 -7.08
N ALA A 62 5.91 0.87 -5.97
CA ALA A 62 6.11 2.04 -5.13
C ALA A 62 7.46 2.02 -4.39
N ASP A 63 7.93 0.84 -3.98
CA ASP A 63 9.25 0.68 -3.37
C ASP A 63 10.38 0.82 -4.39
N ASP A 64 10.16 0.31 -5.61
CA ASP A 64 11.11 0.42 -6.72
C ASP A 64 11.19 1.85 -7.29
N ALA A 65 10.22 2.71 -6.99
CA ALA A 65 10.31 4.11 -7.34
C ALA A 65 11.49 4.73 -6.59
N ASP A 66 12.45 5.28 -7.33
CA ASP A 66 13.52 6.09 -6.76
C ASP A 66 12.88 7.08 -5.80
N SER A 67 13.17 6.92 -4.49
CA SER A 67 12.69 7.85 -3.48
C SER A 67 13.02 9.25 -3.96
N PRO A 68 12.08 10.22 -3.91
CA PRO A 68 12.31 11.58 -4.39
C PRO A 68 13.32 12.35 -3.52
N GLU A 69 14.21 11.66 -2.79
CA GLU A 69 15.39 12.22 -2.15
C GLU A 69 16.06 13.21 -3.11
N PHE A 70 15.91 14.48 -2.76
CA PHE A 70 16.52 15.58 -3.46
C PHE A 70 18.04 15.42 -3.28
N LYS A 71 18.72 14.93 -4.31
CA LYS A 71 20.19 14.88 -4.33
C LYS A 71 20.68 16.32 -4.50
N LEU A 72 21.21 16.90 -3.42
CA LEU A 72 21.89 18.21 -3.38
C LEU A 72 23.26 18.16 -4.06
#